data_AF-A0A3C0C606-F1
#
_entry.id   AF-A0A3C0C606-F1
#
_cell.length_a   1.000
_cell.length_b   1.000
_cell.length_c   1.000
_cell.angle_alpha   90.00
_cell.angle_beta   90.00
_cell.angle_gamma   90.00
#
_symmetry.space_group_name_H-M   'P 1'
#
loop_
_entity.id
_entity.type
_entity.pdbx_description
1 polymer ?
#
loop_
_entity_poly.entity_id
_entity_poly.type
_entity_poly.pdbx_seq_one_letter_code
_entity_poly.pdbx_strand_id
1 'polypeptide(L)'
;MMSPLRLLKNGILTENPTFVLVLGLCPTLAVTSSASNGFGMGLAATAVLMGSNVMISMIRKFIPDEIRIPAFIVVIAGFVTIIQLLISAYAPALDKSLGIFIPLIVVN
;
A
#
# COMPACT_ATOMS: atom_id res chain seq x y z
N MET A 1 17.74 -24.80 -9.67
CA MET A 1 17.49 -23.52 -10.38
C MET A 1 16.03 -23.52 -10.81
N MET A 2 15.17 -22.81 -10.08
CA MET A 2 13.72 -22.82 -10.33
C MET A 2 13.44 -22.03 -11.63
N SER A 3 12.71 -22.63 -12.57
CA SER A 3 12.36 -21.98 -13.85
C SER A 3 11.63 -20.64 -13.60
N PRO A 4 11.94 -19.56 -14.35
CA PRO A 4 11.29 -18.25 -14.20
C PRO A 4 9.77 -18.33 -14.36
N LEU A 5 9.27 -19.28 -15.15
CA LEU A 5 7.83 -19.55 -15.29
C LEU A 5 7.18 -20.10 -14.01
N ARG A 6 7.92 -20.87 -13.19
CA ARG A 6 7.42 -21.33 -11.88
C ARG A 6 7.39 -20.19 -10.87
N LEU A 7 8.34 -19.26 -10.91
CA LEU A 7 8.34 -18.08 -10.03
C LEU A 7 7.13 -17.19 -10.29
N LEU A 8 6.82 -16.92 -11.56
CA LEU A 8 5.64 -16.14 -11.97
C LEU A 8 4.33 -16.84 -11.62
N LYS A 9 4.23 -18.16 -11.88
CA LYS A 9 3.04 -18.94 -11.53
C LYS A 9 2.81 -18.97 -10.01
N ASN A 10 3.90 -19.01 -9.23
CA ASN A 10 3.80 -19.01 -7.78
C ASN A 10 3.32 -17.65 -7.22
N GLY A 11 3.86 -16.53 -7.72
CA GLY A 11 3.46 -15.20 -7.25
C GLY A 11 2.00 -14.84 -7.56
N ILE A 12 1.43 -15.36 -8.64
CA ILE A 12 0.04 -15.07 -9.04
C ILE A 12 -0.96 -16.02 -8.36
N LEU A 13 -0.66 -17.32 -8.25
CA LEU A 13 -1.63 -18.33 -7.80
C LEU A 13 -1.38 -18.90 -6.40
N THR A 14 -0.15 -19.27 -6.03
CA THR A 14 0.08 -20.00 -4.76
C THR A 14 0.50 -19.11 -3.60
N GLU A 15 1.14 -17.97 -3.86
CA GLU A 15 1.68 -17.06 -2.83
C GLU A 15 1.08 -15.65 -2.94
N ASN A 16 -0.12 -15.52 -3.53
CA ASN A 16 -0.74 -14.22 -3.73
C ASN A 16 -1.15 -13.62 -2.37
N PRO A 17 -0.63 -12.44 -1.99
CA PRO A 17 -0.89 -11.83 -0.69
C PRO A 17 -2.38 -11.55 -0.44
N THR A 18 -3.13 -11.25 -1.50
CA THR A 18 -4.55 -10.87 -1.40
C THR A 18 -5.46 -12.10 -1.29
N PHE A 19 -5.20 -13.12 -2.10
CA PHE A 19 -6.09 -14.28 -2.22
C PHE A 19 -5.73 -15.44 -1.30
N VAL A 20 -4.43 -15.66 -1.04
CA VAL A 20 -3.95 -16.82 -0.27
C VAL A 20 -3.62 -16.43 1.16
N LEU A 21 -2.92 -15.31 1.35
CA LEU A 21 -2.53 -14.82 2.68
C LEU A 21 -3.61 -13.96 3.35
N VAL A 22 -4.66 -13.56 2.60
CA VAL A 22 -5.80 -12.79 3.12
C VAL A 22 -5.35 -11.46 3.74
N LEU A 23 -4.32 -10.84 3.16
CA LEU A 23 -3.78 -9.55 3.59
C LEU A 23 -4.33 -8.42 2.71
N GLY A 24 -4.58 -7.26 3.32
CA GLY A 24 -5.05 -6.07 2.59
C GLY A 24 -6.47 -6.16 2.03
N LEU A 25 -7.33 -7.02 2.61
CA LEU A 25 -8.71 -7.21 2.14
C LEU A 25 -9.55 -5.92 2.18
N CYS A 26 -9.38 -5.09 3.21
CA CYS A 26 -10.17 -3.87 3.41
C CYS A 26 -10.11 -2.92 2.20
N PRO A 27 -8.92 -2.49 1.73
CA PRO A 27 -8.84 -1.65 0.54
C PRO A 27 -9.16 -2.42 -0.75
N THR A 28 -8.81 -3.70 -0.85
CA THR A 28 -9.03 -4.46 -2.09
C THR A 28 -10.52 -4.66 -2.37
N LEU A 29 -11.33 -4.97 -1.35
CA LEU A 29 -12.77 -5.11 -1.51
C LEU A 29 -13.42 -3.77 -1.87
N ALA A 30 -12.94 -2.66 -1.29
CA ALA A 30 -13.49 -1.33 -1.55
C ALA A 30 -13.31 -0.87 -3.02
N VAL A 31 -12.21 -1.24 -3.68
CA VAL A 31 -11.89 -0.74 -5.04
C VAL A 31 -12.35 -1.65 -6.18
N THR A 32 -12.98 -2.79 -5.88
CA THR A 32 -13.54 -3.70 -6.90
C THR A 32 -14.68 -3.09 -7.73
N SER A 33 -15.22 -1.94 -7.31
CA SER A 33 -16.31 -1.24 -8.01
C SER A 33 -15.91 -0.71 -9.41
N SER A 34 -14.65 -0.36 -9.64
CA SER A 34 -14.19 0.16 -10.94
C SER A 34 -12.71 -0.13 -11.18
N ALA A 35 -12.37 -0.51 -12.41
CA ALA A 35 -10.98 -0.81 -12.78
C ALA A 35 -10.05 0.41 -12.63
N SER A 36 -10.55 1.61 -12.91
CA SER A 36 -9.82 2.88 -12.70
C SER A 36 -9.49 3.13 -11.22
N ASN A 37 -10.42 2.81 -10.32
CA ASN A 37 -10.26 2.96 -8.88
C ASN A 37 -9.24 1.94 -8.34
N GLY A 38 -9.33 0.68 -8.78
CA GLY A 38 -8.37 -0.36 -8.41
C GLY A 38 -6.94 -0.03 -8.87
N PHE A 39 -6.79 0.47 -10.10
CA PHE A 39 -5.49 0.87 -10.63
C PHE A 39 -4.92 2.07 -9.88
N GLY A 40 -5.75 3.08 -9.57
CA GLY A 40 -5.36 4.24 -8.78
C GLY A 40 -4.89 3.87 -7.38
N MET A 41 -5.64 3.01 -6.68
CA MET A 41 -5.27 2.58 -5.33
C MET A 41 -4.02 1.70 -5.32
N GLY A 42 -3.87 0.81 -6.31
CA GLY A 42 -2.68 -0.03 -6.44
C GLY A 42 -1.41 0.78 -6.69
N LEU A 43 -1.46 1.78 -7.57
CA LEU A 43 -0.34 2.69 -7.80
C LEU A 43 -0.01 3.54 -6.58
N ALA A 44 -1.04 4.08 -5.91
CA ALA A 44 -0.87 4.86 -4.69
C ALA A 44 -0.19 4.03 -3.58
N ALA A 45 -0.69 2.82 -3.31
CA ALA A 45 -0.11 1.93 -2.32
C ALA A 45 1.33 1.54 -2.65
N THR A 46 1.62 1.23 -3.92
CA THR A 46 2.99 0.91 -4.36
C THR A 46 3.94 2.08 -4.13
N ALA A 47 3.53 3.30 -4.46
CA ALA A 47 4.35 4.50 -4.26
C ALA A 47 4.58 4.80 -2.76
N VAL A 48 3.55 4.70 -1.92
CA VAL A 48 3.66 4.89 -0.47
C VAL A 48 4.60 3.84 0.14
N LEU A 49 4.36 2.55 -0.15
CA LEU A 49 5.12 1.44 0.43
C LEU A 49 6.59 1.47 -0.02
N MET A 50 6.86 1.86 -1.27
CA MET A 50 8.23 2.01 -1.75
C MET A 50 8.95 3.14 -1.02
N GLY A 51 8.32 4.31 -0.88
CA GLY A 51 8.90 5.46 -0.18
C GLY A 51 9.08 5.22 1.32
N SER A 52 8.07 4.64 1.97
CA SER A 52 8.11 4.38 3.41
C SER A 52 9.16 3.34 3.78
N ASN A 53 9.32 2.26 3.00
CA ASN A 53 10.36 1.25 3.26
C ASN A 53 11.77 1.81 3.14
N VAL A 54 12.02 2.71 2.19
CA VAL A 54 13.32 3.40 2.07
C VAL A 54 13.58 4.26 3.31
N MET A 55 12.59 5.03 3.76
CA MET A 55 12.72 5.88 4.94
C MET A 55 12.90 5.05 6.23
N ILE A 56 12.10 4.00 6.41
CA ILE A 56 12.16 3.09 7.55
C ILE A 56 13.53 2.40 7.61
N SER A 57 14.07 1.96 6.46
CA SER A 57 15.40 1.35 6.40
C SER A 57 16.52 2.26 6.96
N MET A 58 16.41 3.58 6.76
CA MET A 58 17.35 4.56 7.30
C MET A 58 17.17 4.78 8.81
N ILE A 59 15.93 4.81 9.30
CA ILE A 59 15.62 5.22 10.69
C ILE A 59 15.61 4.02 11.66
N ARG A 60 15.42 2.78 11.18
CA ARG A 60 15.21 1.59 12.02
C ARG A 60 16.25 1.33 13.12
N LYS A 61 17.47 1.84 12.98
CA LYS A 61 18.55 1.66 13.97
C LYS A 61 18.45 2.59 15.18
N PHE A 62 17.69 3.68 15.06
CA PHE A 62 17.52 4.69 16.11
C PHE A 62 16.25 4.49 16.93
N ILE A 63 15.33 3.62 16.50
CA ILE A 63 14.03 3.45 17.14
C ILE A 63 14.11 2.34 18.21
N PRO A 64 13.75 2.62 19.47
CA PRO A 64 13.66 1.60 20.51
C PRO A 64 12.57 0.56 20.21
N ASP A 65 12.83 -0.69 20.58
CA ASP A 65 11.99 -1.84 20.18
C ASP A 65 10.54 -1.76 20.67
N GLU A 66 10.33 -1.09 21.81
CA GLU A 66 9.02 -0.90 22.44
C GLU A 66 8.05 -0.06 21.58
N ILE A 67 8.56 0.86 20.75
CA ILE A 67 7.74 1.79 19.95
C ILE A 67 7.92 1.60 18.44
N ARG A 68 8.50 0.47 18.01
CA ARG A 68 8.83 0.21 16.61
C ARG A 68 7.61 0.25 15.68
N ILE A 69 6.52 -0.41 16.07
CA ILE A 69 5.29 -0.48 15.25
C ILE A 69 4.62 0.91 15.12
N PRO A 70 4.33 1.64 16.21
CA PRO A 70 3.80 3.01 16.11
C PRO A 70 4.66 3.96 15.30
N ALA A 71 6.00 3.89 15.45
CA ALA A 71 6.91 4.74 14.69
C ALA A 71 6.82 4.49 13.18
N PHE A 72 6.72 3.23 12.75
CA PHE A 72 6.56 2.90 11.33
C PHE A 72 5.22 3.38 10.78
N ILE A 73 4.13 3.23 11.56
CA ILE A 73 2.80 3.70 11.18
C ILE A 73 2.80 5.23 10.96
N VAL A 74 3.47 6.01 11.82
CA VAL A 74 3.57 7.46 11.67
C VAL A 74 4.31 7.85 10.38
N VAL A 75 5.40 7.15 10.04
CA VAL A 75 6.13 7.38 8.79
C VAL A 75 5.23 7.08 7.59
N ILE A 76 4.53 5.95 7.59
CA ILE A 76 3.61 5.58 6.51
C ILE A 76 2.47 6.60 6.40
N ALA A 77 1.88 7.02 7.51
CA ALA A 77 0.84 8.04 7.55
C ALA A 77 1.27 9.35 6.90
N GLY A 78 2.50 9.80 7.17
CA GLY A 78 3.06 10.99 6.52
C GLY A 78 3.12 10.86 4.99
N PHE A 79 3.59 9.73 4.47
CA PHE A 79 3.60 9.48 3.02
C PHE A 79 2.20 9.36 2.42
N VAL A 80 1.26 8.71 3.12
CA VAL A 80 -0.14 8.62 2.68
C VAL A 80 -0.77 10.01 2.58
N THR A 81 -0.52 10.90 3.54
CA THR A 81 -1.02 12.28 3.50
C THR A 81 -0.49 13.04 2.28
N ILE A 82 0.79 12.87 1.93
CA ILE A 82 1.37 13.51 0.73
C ILE A 82 0.66 13.00 -0.54
N ILE A 83 0.43 11.69 -0.64
CA ILE A 83 -0.31 11.12 -1.79
C ILE A 83 -1.76 11.58 -1.81
N GLN A 84 -2.41 11.70 -0.66
CA GLN A 84 -3.79 12.20 -0.58
C GLN A 84 -3.88 13.61 -1.17
N LEU A 85 -2.97 14.50 -0.79
CA LEU A 85 -2.91 15.86 -1.33
C LEU A 85 -2.62 15.89 -2.85
N LEU A 86 -1.73 15.00 -3.33
CA LEU A 86 -1.46 14.86 -4.76
C LEU A 86 -2.69 14.38 -5.54
N ILE A 87 -3.41 13.39 -5.02
CA ILE A 87 -4.62 12.86 -5.67
C ILE A 87 -5.73 13.93 -5.70
N SER A 88 -5.94 14.66 -4.60
CA SER A 88 -6.91 15.76 -4.59
C SER A 88 -6.57 16.86 -5.59
N ALA A 89 -5.27 17.11 -5.85
CA ALA A 89 -4.81 18.13 -6.79
C ALA A 89 -4.89 17.70 -8.27
N TYR A 90 -4.50 16.46 -8.60
CA TYR A 90 -4.39 15.99 -9.99
C TYR A 90 -5.57 15.15 -10.47
N ALA A 91 -6.32 14.50 -9.57
CA ALA A 91 -7.36 13.54 -9.91
C ALA A 91 -8.60 13.67 -9.01
N PRO A 92 -9.36 14.78 -9.10
CA PRO A 92 -10.53 15.04 -8.24
C PRO A 92 -11.67 14.04 -8.42
N ALA A 93 -11.75 13.38 -9.59
CA ALA A 93 -12.70 12.28 -9.81
C ALA A 93 -12.35 11.04 -8.97
N LEU A 94 -11.06 10.77 -8.79
CA LEU A 94 -10.55 9.65 -7.99
C LEU A 94 -10.62 9.97 -6.50
N ASP A 95 -10.36 11.23 -6.12
CA ASP A 95 -10.48 11.73 -4.76
C ASP A 95 -11.91 11.58 -4.19
N LYS A 96 -12.94 11.90 -4.98
CA LYS A 96 -14.34 11.72 -4.58
C LYS A 96 -14.73 10.27 -4.27
N SER A 97 -14.07 9.29 -4.92
CA SER A 97 -14.39 7.87 -4.75
C SER A 97 -13.45 7.16 -3.76
N LEU A 98 -12.17 7.54 -3.71
CA LEU A 98 -11.14 6.87 -2.90
C LEU A 98 -10.74 7.66 -1.65
N GLY A 99 -11.11 8.93 -1.51
CA GLY A 99 -10.63 9.81 -0.44
C GLY A 99 -10.79 9.24 0.97
N ILE A 100 -11.89 8.52 1.22
CA ILE A 100 -12.19 7.87 2.52
C ILE A 100 -11.36 6.58 2.71
N PHE A 101 -10.96 5.94 1.60
CA PHE A 101 -10.22 4.67 1.61
C PHE A 101 -8.69 4.86 1.56
N ILE A 102 -8.17 6.02 1.15
CA ILE A 102 -6.73 6.32 1.13
C ILE A 102 -6.07 6.12 2.52
N PRO A 103 -6.67 6.57 3.65
CA PRO A 103 -6.13 6.29 4.98
C PRO A 103 -6.03 4.80 5.35
N LEU A 104 -6.81 3.92 4.71
CA LEU A 104 -6.70 2.46 4.94
C LEU A 104 -5.35 1.88 4.48
N ILE A 105 -4.59 2.61 3.65
CA ILE A 105 -3.21 2.24 3.27
C ILE A 105 -2.27 2.26 4.49
N VAL A 106 -2.57 3.07 5.53
CA VAL A 106 -1.72 3.18 6.72
C VAL A 106 -1.79 1.92 7.59
N VAL A 107 -2.95 1.28 7.64
CA VAL A 107 -3.23 0.13 8.51
C VAL A 107 -3.15 -1.21 7.77
N ASN A 108 -2.71 -1.19 6.52
CA ASN A 108 -2.47 -2.35 5.67
C ASN A 108 -0.96 -2.61 5.58
#